data_AF-A0A918JN87-F1
#
_entry.id   AF-A0A918JN87-F1
#
_cell.length_a   1.000
_cell.length_b   1.000
_cell.length_c   1.000
_cell.angle_alpha   90.00
_cell.angle_beta   90.00
_cell.angle_gamma   90.00
#
_symmetry.space_group_name_H-M   'P 1'
#
loop_
_entity.id
_entity.type
_entity.pdbx_description
1 polymer ?
#
loop_
_entity_poly.entity_id
_entity_poly.type
_entity_poly.pdbx_seq_one_letter_code
_entity_poly.pdbx_strand_id
1 'polypeptide(L)'
;MAVITIVGVTGVIIDSLLTVGGVFVFTSPVYGIPIPLWLIALWLAFAGTLRHSLRYFIGHWWLCAGAGAVFGPLSYYGGVRLGAVTFGYPLSVSLAVLSLVWALVLPCAFYIAARVEARRQTLQFND
;
A
#
# COMPACT_ATOMS: atom_id res chain seq x y z
N MET A 1 -16.73 1.94 -1.94
CA MET A 1 -16.35 0.53 -1.72
C MET A 1 -15.34 0.03 -2.74
N ALA A 2 -15.56 0.17 -4.06
CA ALA A 2 -14.64 -0.35 -5.09
C ALA A 2 -13.14 0.00 -4.90
N VAL A 3 -12.79 1.26 -4.59
CA VAL A 3 -11.39 1.66 -4.34
C VAL A 3 -10.76 0.88 -3.18
N ILE A 4 -11.51 0.71 -2.08
CA ILE A 4 -11.04 0.02 -0.88
C ILE A 4 -10.74 -1.44 -1.20
N THR A 5 -11.64 -2.10 -1.94
CA THR A 5 -11.46 -3.49 -2.35
C THR A 5 -10.26 -3.65 -3.27
N ILE A 6 -10.14 -2.82 -4.31
CA ILE A 6 -9.05 -2.95 -5.30
C ILE A 6 -7.69 -2.68 -4.64
N VAL A 7 -7.55 -1.52 -3.96
CA VAL A 7 -6.28 -1.15 -3.33
C VAL A 7 -5.93 -2.09 -2.18
N GLY A 8 -6.93 -2.52 -1.39
CA GLY A 8 -6.72 -3.48 -0.32
C GLY A 8 -6.21 -4.82 -0.83
N VAL A 9 -6.84 -5.40 -1.85
CA VAL A 9 -6.39 -6.68 -2.45
C VAL A 9 -5.00 -6.53 -3.07
N THR A 10 -4.74 -5.45 -3.81
CA THR A 10 -3.41 -5.17 -4.37
C THR A 10 -2.34 -5.10 -3.29
N GLY A 11 -2.61 -4.40 -2.20
CA GLY A 11 -1.71 -4.29 -1.05
C GLY A 11 -1.41 -5.63 -0.40
N VAL A 12 -2.45 -6.44 -0.17
CA VAL A 12 -2.30 -7.80 0.36
C VAL A 12 -1.42 -8.66 -0.54
N ILE A 13 -1.59 -8.59 -1.87
CA ILE A 13 -0.75 -9.33 -2.82
C ILE A 13 0.70 -8.86 -2.75
N ILE A 14 0.95 -7.55 -2.72
CA ILE A 14 2.30 -6.98 -2.64
C ILE A 14 3.01 -7.43 -1.36
N ASP A 15 2.38 -7.28 -0.21
CA ASP A 15 2.99 -7.68 1.06
C ASP A 15 3.16 -9.20 1.15
N SER A 16 2.24 -9.97 0.57
CA SER A 16 2.40 -11.42 0.45
C SER A 16 3.63 -11.80 -0.38
N LEU A 17 3.85 -11.14 -1.51
CA LEU A 17 5.03 -11.35 -2.37
C LEU A 17 6.33 -10.94 -1.65
N LEU A 18 6.31 -9.83 -0.91
CA LEU A 18 7.46 -9.39 -0.11
C LEU A 18 7.78 -10.36 1.01
N THR A 19 6.76 -10.95 1.66
CA THR A 19 6.96 -12.01 2.66
C THR A 19 7.50 -13.29 2.05
N VAL A 20 6.91 -13.77 0.94
CA VAL A 20 7.39 -14.97 0.24
C VAL A 20 8.80 -14.78 -0.31
N GLY A 21 9.15 -13.56 -0.75
CA GLY A 21 10.49 -13.19 -1.17
C GLY A 21 11.50 -13.04 -0.02
N GLY A 22 11.06 -13.19 1.24
CA GLY A 22 11.90 -13.11 2.44
C GLY A 22 12.22 -11.69 2.90
N VAL A 23 11.60 -10.66 2.32
CA VAL A 23 11.80 -9.26 2.74
C VAL A 23 11.18 -9.04 4.11
N PHE A 24 9.95 -9.51 4.31
CA PHE A 24 9.29 -9.52 5.60
C PHE A 24 9.31 -10.91 6.22
N VAL A 25 9.56 -10.94 7.51
CA VAL A 25 9.46 -12.16 8.32
C VAL A 25 8.49 -11.86 9.46
N PHE A 26 7.41 -12.65 9.51
CA PHE A 26 6.39 -12.56 10.55
C PHE A 26 6.46 -13.81 11.43
N THR A 27 6.44 -13.62 12.75
CA THR A 27 6.51 -14.69 13.75
C THR A 27 5.20 -15.48 13.89
N SER A 28 4.07 -14.92 13.46
CA SER A 28 2.76 -15.58 13.50
C SER A 28 2.04 -15.48 12.15
N PRO A 29 2.46 -16.29 11.16
CA PRO A 29 1.64 -16.48 9.97
C PRO A 29 0.35 -17.20 10.38
N VAL A 30 -0.80 -16.63 10.01
CA VAL A 30 -2.07 -17.33 10.12
C VAL A 30 -2.07 -18.45 9.06
N TYR A 31 -2.46 -19.67 9.42
CA TYR A 31 -2.49 -20.80 8.51
C TYR A 31 -3.15 -20.44 7.16
N GLY A 32 -2.36 -20.45 6.08
CA GLY A 32 -2.82 -20.18 4.71
C GLY A 32 -2.69 -18.74 4.21
N ILE A 33 -2.40 -17.75 5.06
CA ILE A 33 -2.18 -16.36 4.65
C ILE A 33 -0.76 -15.92 5.07
N PRO A 34 0.11 -15.52 4.12
CA PRO A 34 1.51 -15.19 4.42
C PRO A 34 1.67 -13.91 5.24
N ILE A 35 0.63 -13.09 5.36
CA ILE A 35 0.64 -11.84 6.11
C ILE A 35 -0.39 -11.84 7.25
N PRO A 36 -0.13 -11.12 8.36
CA PRO A 36 -1.05 -11.09 9.50
C PRO A 36 -2.28 -10.21 9.23
N LEU A 37 -3.39 -10.50 9.93
CA LEU A 37 -4.68 -9.81 9.75
C LEU A 37 -4.61 -8.29 9.98
N TRP A 38 -3.75 -7.84 10.90
CA TRP A 38 -3.58 -6.42 11.19
C TRP A 38 -3.00 -5.66 9.98
N LEU A 39 -2.16 -6.30 9.16
CA LEU A 39 -1.58 -5.67 7.97
C LEU A 39 -2.63 -5.51 6.88
N ILE A 40 -3.55 -6.48 6.77
CA ILE A 40 -4.73 -6.38 5.90
C ILE A 40 -5.60 -5.18 6.33
N ALA A 41 -5.84 -5.04 7.64
CA ALA A 41 -6.62 -3.92 8.17
C ALA A 41 -5.95 -2.56 7.89
N LEU A 42 -4.61 -2.47 7.99
CA LEU A 42 -3.87 -1.27 7.63
C LEU A 42 -4.04 -0.90 6.15
N TRP A 43 -4.01 -1.88 5.24
CA TRP A 43 -4.27 -1.65 3.82
C TRP A 43 -5.69 -1.13 3.54
N LEU A 44 -6.69 -1.69 4.22
CA LEU A 44 -8.07 -1.23 4.09
C LEU A 44 -8.24 0.19 4.64
N ALA A 45 -7.63 0.50 5.78
CA ALA A 45 -7.63 1.84 6.35
C ALA A 45 -6.94 2.85 5.41
N PHE A 46 -5.76 2.51 4.90
CA PHE A 46 -5.04 3.31 3.91
C PHE A 46 -5.91 3.59 2.68
N ALA A 47 -6.54 2.56 2.10
CA ALA A 47 -7.42 2.73 0.95
C ALA A 47 -8.66 3.59 1.27
N GLY A 48 -9.14 3.59 2.52
CA GLY A 48 -10.15 4.51 3.03
C GLY A 48 -9.67 5.96 3.02
N THR A 49 -8.44 6.23 3.45
CA THR A 49 -7.86 7.59 3.49
C THR A 49 -7.62 8.18 2.09
N LEU A 50 -7.33 7.34 1.09
CA LEU A 50 -7.12 7.77 -0.30
C LEU A 50 -8.35 8.49 -0.87
N ARG A 51 -9.56 8.08 -0.49
CA ARG A 51 -10.82 8.70 -0.97
C ARG A 51 -10.97 10.16 -0.57
N HIS A 52 -10.50 10.55 0.61
CA HIS A 52 -10.58 11.94 1.06
C HIS A 52 -9.35 12.76 0.65
N SER A 53 -8.18 12.14 0.58
CA SER A 53 -6.92 12.81 0.19
C SER A 53 -6.81 13.09 -1.31
N LEU A 54 -7.68 12.46 -2.12
CA LEU A 54 -7.72 12.49 -3.59
C LEU A 54 -7.76 13.89 -4.21
N ARG A 55 -8.32 14.90 -3.54
CA ARG A 55 -8.48 16.23 -4.14
C ARG A 55 -7.17 17.00 -4.32
N TYR A 56 -6.14 16.71 -3.51
CA TYR A 56 -4.92 17.52 -3.46
C TYR A 56 -3.78 16.98 -4.33
N PHE A 57 -3.84 15.71 -4.75
CA PHE A 57 -2.74 15.03 -5.46
C PHE A 57 -3.01 14.78 -6.95
N ILE A 58 -4.19 15.16 -7.47
CA ILE A 58 -4.52 15.06 -8.89
C ILE A 58 -3.61 16.02 -9.67
N GLY A 59 -2.69 15.45 -10.47
CA GLY A 59 -1.81 16.20 -11.38
C GLY A 59 -0.31 16.10 -11.05
N HIS A 60 0.09 15.55 -9.90
CA HIS A 60 1.50 15.53 -9.45
C HIS A 60 2.01 14.12 -9.10
N TRP A 61 2.01 13.25 -10.10
CA TRP A 61 2.46 11.85 -10.01
C TRP A 61 3.88 11.68 -9.46
N TRP A 62 4.79 12.61 -9.77
CA TRP A 62 6.16 12.61 -9.24
C TRP A 62 6.20 12.85 -7.72
N LEU A 63 5.35 13.75 -7.21
CA LEU A 63 5.26 14.00 -5.77
C LEU A 63 4.70 12.77 -5.05
N CYS A 64 3.70 12.09 -5.65
CA CYS A 64 3.21 10.82 -5.14
C CYS A 64 4.31 9.76 -5.11
N ALA A 65 5.12 9.65 -6.16
CA ALA A 65 6.19 8.67 -6.23
C ALA A 65 7.26 8.94 -5.16
N GLY A 66 7.71 10.19 -5.04
CA GLY A 66 8.68 10.59 -4.02
C GLY A 66 8.14 10.41 -2.60
N ALA A 67 6.90 10.81 -2.34
CA ALA A 67 6.25 10.60 -1.05
C ALA A 67 6.13 9.10 -0.72
N GLY A 68 5.74 8.27 -1.68
CA GLY A 68 5.67 6.81 -1.50
C GLY A 68 7.04 6.22 -1.17
N ALA A 69 8.06 6.61 -1.93
CA ALA A 69 9.44 6.15 -1.74
C ALA A 69 10.01 6.46 -0.35
N VAL A 70 9.53 7.52 0.32
CA VAL A 70 10.00 7.93 1.65
C VAL A 70 9.08 7.40 2.75
N PHE A 71 7.79 7.70 2.68
CA PHE A 71 6.84 7.39 3.75
C PHE A 71 6.47 5.90 3.79
N GLY A 72 6.50 5.21 2.66
CA GLY A 72 6.29 3.76 2.58
C GLY A 72 7.30 3.00 3.44
N PRO A 73 8.60 3.03 3.12
CA PRO A 73 9.64 2.37 3.92
C PRO A 73 9.67 2.81 5.37
N LEU A 74 9.42 4.09 5.65
CA LEU A 74 9.39 4.61 7.01
C LEU A 74 8.26 3.97 7.85
N SER A 75 7.09 3.72 7.24
CA SER A 75 5.98 3.02 7.89
C SER A 75 6.37 1.58 8.28
N TYR A 76 6.98 0.82 7.36
CA TYR A 76 7.43 -0.54 7.67
C TYR A 76 8.60 -0.57 8.64
N TYR A 77 9.51 0.42 8.58
CA TYR A 77 10.56 0.59 9.57
C TYR A 77 9.98 0.84 10.96
N GLY A 78 8.92 1.65 11.08
CA GLY A 78 8.15 1.81 12.31
C GLY A 78 7.61 0.46 12.82
N GLY A 79 7.04 -0.36 11.94
CA GLY A 79 6.60 -1.72 12.26
C GLY A 79 7.73 -2.61 12.82
N VAL A 80 8.94 -2.51 12.24
CA VAL A 80 10.12 -3.21 12.76
C VAL A 80 10.51 -2.71 14.14
N ARG A 81 10.53 -1.39 14.35
CA ARG A 81 10.88 -0.78 15.64
C ARG A 81 9.89 -1.11 16.75
N LEU A 82 8.63 -1.38 16.40
CA LEU A 82 7.59 -1.84 17.31
C LEU A 82 7.62 -3.37 17.54
N GLY A 83 8.52 -4.10 16.88
CA GLY A 83 8.64 -5.56 16.99
C GLY A 83 7.53 -6.34 16.29
N ALA A 84 6.74 -5.69 15.43
CA ALA A 84 5.60 -6.31 14.74
C ALA A 84 6.02 -7.13 13.50
N VAL A 85 7.16 -6.79 12.89
CA VAL A 85 7.73 -7.45 11.70
C VAL A 85 9.25 -7.38 11.78
N THR A 86 9.95 -8.35 11.19
CA THR A 86 11.40 -8.28 11.01
C THR A 86 11.77 -8.32 9.53
N PHE A 87 12.92 -7.76 9.19
CA PHE A 87 13.45 -7.86 7.83
C PHE A 87 14.36 -9.08 7.70
N GLY A 88 14.15 -9.90 6.67
CA GLY A 88 15.01 -11.06 6.38
C GLY A 88 16.31 -10.69 5.66
N TYR A 89 16.39 -9.49 5.08
CA TYR A 89 17.58 -8.93 4.43
C TYR A 89 18.16 -7.76 5.24
N PRO A 90 19.41 -7.33 4.94
CA PRO A 90 19.99 -6.13 5.54
C PRO A 90 19.07 -4.92 5.40
N LEU A 91 19.05 -4.08 6.44
CA LEU A 91 18.15 -2.92 6.52
C LEU A 91 18.18 -2.03 5.27
N SER A 92 19.38 -1.74 4.74
CA SER A 92 19.55 -0.91 3.55
C SER A 92 18.89 -1.52 2.31
N VAL A 93 19.02 -2.83 2.12
CA VAL A 93 18.41 -3.56 0.99
C VAL A 93 16.89 -3.56 1.13
N SER A 94 16.36 -3.90 2.31
CA SER A 94 14.92 -3.91 2.56
C SER A 94 14.30 -2.53 2.36
N LEU A 95 14.92 -1.47 2.88
CA LEU A 95 14.44 -0.10 2.68
C LEU A 95 14.52 0.33 1.22
N ALA A 96 15.58 -0.03 0.49
CA ALA A 96 15.69 0.28 -0.94
C ALA A 96 14.59 -0.42 -1.75
N VAL A 97 14.35 -1.71 -1.50
CA VAL A 97 13.26 -2.47 -2.15
C VAL A 97 11.92 -1.84 -1.83
N LEU A 98 11.65 -1.53 -0.56
CA LEU A 98 10.40 -0.88 -0.16
C LEU A 98 10.24 0.50 -0.80
N SER A 99 11.32 1.25 -0.96
CA SER A 99 11.30 2.58 -1.58
C SER A 99 10.85 2.46 -3.03
N LEU A 100 11.42 1.51 -3.77
CA LEU A 100 11.07 1.23 -5.16
C LEU A 100 9.63 0.75 -5.31
N VAL A 101 9.21 -0.19 -4.45
CA VAL A 101 7.83 -0.70 -4.45
C VAL A 101 6.85 0.44 -4.18
N TRP A 102 7.05 1.21 -3.10
CA TRP A 102 6.12 2.27 -2.74
C TRP A 102 6.15 3.48 -3.66
N ALA A 103 7.27 3.74 -4.34
CA ALA A 103 7.34 4.74 -5.40
C ALA A 103 6.36 4.45 -6.54
N LEU A 104 6.02 3.18 -6.78
CA LEU A 104 5.04 2.76 -7.79
C LEU A 104 3.65 2.59 -7.20
N VAL A 105 3.56 1.97 -6.02
CA VAL A 105 2.28 1.63 -5.39
C VAL A 105 1.47 2.87 -5.07
N LEU A 106 2.09 3.93 -4.55
CA LEU A 106 1.36 5.13 -4.16
C LEU A 106 0.75 5.86 -5.38
N PRO A 107 1.50 6.16 -6.46
CA PRO A 107 0.92 6.69 -7.69
C PRO A 107 -0.15 5.78 -8.31
N CYS A 108 0.07 4.47 -8.34
CA CYS A 108 -0.91 3.51 -8.87
C CYS A 108 -2.21 3.52 -8.06
N ALA A 109 -2.12 3.53 -6.73
CA ALA A 109 -3.29 3.59 -5.85
C ALA A 109 -4.07 4.89 -6.06
N PHE A 110 -3.38 6.03 -6.20
CA PHE A 110 -4.02 7.30 -6.55
C PHE A 110 -4.68 7.27 -7.93
N TYR A 111 -4.01 6.71 -8.95
CA TYR A 111 -4.56 6.58 -10.29
C TYR A 111 -5.83 5.72 -10.31
N ILE A 112 -5.82 4.56 -9.65
CA ILE A 112 -6.99 3.69 -9.51
C ILE A 112 -8.13 4.44 -8.82
N ALA A 113 -7.83 5.14 -7.72
CA ALA A 113 -8.83 5.88 -6.97
C ALA A 113 -9.48 6.99 -7.81
N ALA A 114 -8.69 7.75 -8.58
CA ALA A 114 -9.18 8.79 -9.48
C ALA A 114 -10.04 8.22 -10.61
N ARG A 115 -9.63 7.08 -11.20
CA ARG A 115 -10.38 6.42 -12.28
C ARG A 115 -11.72 5.87 -11.81
N VAL A 116 -11.77 5.31 -10.59
CA VAL A 116 -13.03 4.80 -10.01
C VAL A 116 -13.99 5.95 -9.71
N GLU A 117 -13.49 7.09 -9.22
CA GLU A 117 -14.33 8.26 -8.96
C GLU A 117 -14.90 8.86 -10.25
N ALA A 118 -14.07 9.02 -11.30
CA ALA A 118 -14.52 9.53 -12.59
C ALA A 118 -15.63 8.66 -13.20
N ARG A 119 -15.49 7.32 -13.14
CA ARG A 119 -16.54 6.39 -13.61
C ARG A 119 -17.85 6.52 -12.83
N ARG A 120 -17.77 6.79 -11.53
CA ARG A 120 -18.95 6.93 -10.68
C ARG A 120 -19.76 8.19 -11.05
N GLN A 121 -19.07 9.29 -11.34
CA GLN A 121 -19.70 10.54 -11.76
C GLN A 121 -20.44 10.37 -13.10
N THR A 122 -19.81 9.74 -14.10
CA THR A 122 -20.44 9.51 -15.42
C THR A 122 -21.74 8.70 -15.32
N LEU A 123 -21.79 7.69 -14.45
CA LEU A 123 -23.00 6.88 -14.26
C LEU A 123 -24.14 7.71 -13.65
N GLN A 124 -23.85 8.57 -12.67
CA GLN A 124 -24.87 9.43 -12.03
C GLN A 124 -25.48 10.50 -12.95
N PHE A 125 -24.83 10.86 -14.06
CA PHE A 125 -25.37 11.81 -15.04
C PHE A 125 -26.20 11.14 -16.13
N ASN A 126 -26.17 9.80 -16.22
CA ASN A 126 -26.85 9.03 -17.25
C ASN A 126 -28.11 8.30 -16.74
N ASP A 127 -28.44 8.50 -15.45
CA ASP A 127 -29.68 8.09 -14.78
C ASP A 127 -30.59 9.31 -14.60
#